data_AF-A0A260ZGN7-F1
#
_entry.id   AF-A0A260ZGN7-F1
#
_cell.length_a   1.000
_cell.length_b   1.000
_cell.length_c   1.000
_cell.angle_alpha   90.00
_cell.angle_beta   90.00
_cell.angle_gamma   90.00
#
_symmetry.space_group_name_H-M   'P 1'
#
loop_
_entity.id
_entity.type
_entity.pdbx_description
1 polymer ?
#
loop_
_entity_poly.entity_id
_entity_poly.type
_entity_poly.pdbx_seq_one_letter_code
_entity_poly.pdbx_strand_id
1 'polypeptide(L)'
;TTIDTLPGFPINYLVAFRSLEMSDLTCASPEQQDFLASRNLAISQFVDVIAALVTLFSTYRAIQLVLHKSIFQWSTKLLLLQNLMYAVLYQLSYSLEAILLLYKHFFKLGEICDYLQTEAHCAPYLEFMLAATSGMIYGQTGLMVERVIATFLPDYTGKKTIRVSCTILVLVFVCSSITGKLLTWDDPLDGALLACVMFPRASAARANIYFCVCVFVVLFNFAVSLSLRWYNTRTEYSTRFKLNARFQKREAIESTGTICFLSLSLFIFMLIYSLGICNIKNVKQTQDDHIQQMRDMWG
;
A
#
# COMPACT_ATOMS: atom_id res chain seq x y z
N THR A 1 -18.32 -55.62 -18.33
CA THR A 1 -16.90 -55.76 -17.98
C THR A 1 -16.39 -54.39 -17.59
N THR A 2 -16.09 -54.29 -16.30
CA THR A 2 -15.53 -53.20 -15.50
C THR A 2 -14.19 -52.67 -16.00
N ILE A 3 -13.92 -51.36 -15.84
CA ILE A 3 -12.85 -50.75 -15.01
C ILE A 3 -12.80 -49.21 -15.23
N ASP A 4 -12.70 -48.49 -14.10
CA ASP A 4 -12.67 -47.04 -13.81
C ASP A 4 -11.46 -46.26 -14.42
N THR A 5 -11.35 -44.92 -14.54
CA THR A 5 -11.57 -43.78 -13.61
C THR A 5 -11.45 -42.39 -14.32
N LEU A 6 -12.32 -41.42 -13.93
CA LEU A 6 -12.27 -39.91 -13.99
C LEU A 6 -12.06 -39.16 -15.33
N PRO A 7 -12.94 -38.19 -15.70
CA PRO A 7 -12.88 -36.81 -15.14
C PRO A 7 -14.25 -36.06 -15.07
N GLY A 8 -14.29 -34.88 -14.41
CA GLY A 8 -15.32 -33.85 -14.69
C GLY A 8 -16.01 -33.21 -13.49
N PHE A 9 -15.36 -32.21 -12.89
CA PHE A 9 -15.99 -31.26 -11.97
C PHE A 9 -17.08 -30.44 -12.72
N PRO A 10 -18.25 -30.16 -12.12
CA PRO A 10 -19.34 -29.51 -12.83
C PRO A 10 -19.13 -27.99 -12.94
N ILE A 11 -18.78 -27.52 -14.14
CA ILE A 11 -18.63 -26.11 -14.53
C ILE A 11 -19.98 -25.35 -14.55
N ASN A 12 -21.11 -26.04 -14.36
CA ASN A 12 -22.45 -25.45 -14.53
C ASN A 12 -22.94 -24.59 -13.37
N TYR A 13 -22.27 -24.57 -12.21
CA TYR A 13 -22.64 -23.68 -11.10
C TYR A 13 -22.03 -22.26 -11.21
N LEU A 14 -20.95 -22.09 -11.98
CA LEU A 14 -20.28 -20.79 -12.15
C LEU A 14 -20.93 -19.91 -13.24
N VAL A 15 -21.69 -20.50 -14.15
CA VAL A 15 -22.39 -19.76 -15.22
C VAL A 15 -23.82 -19.40 -14.82
N ALA A 16 -24.48 -20.22 -14.00
CA ALA A 16 -25.84 -19.95 -13.52
C ALA A 16 -25.91 -18.86 -12.43
N PHE A 17 -24.84 -18.65 -11.66
CA PHE A 17 -24.72 -17.50 -10.74
C PHE A 17 -24.43 -16.17 -11.48
N ARG A 18 -24.07 -16.24 -12.77
CA ARG A 18 -23.77 -15.07 -13.60
C ARG A 18 -25.03 -14.41 -14.20
N SER A 19 -26.19 -15.08 -14.14
CA SER A 19 -27.41 -14.66 -14.85
C SER A 19 -28.58 -14.25 -13.95
N LEU A 20 -28.43 -14.25 -12.63
CA LEU A 20 -29.53 -13.97 -11.69
C LEU A 20 -29.37 -12.69 -10.84
N GLU A 21 -28.34 -11.88 -11.08
CA GLU A 21 -28.18 -10.53 -10.51
C GLU A 21 -27.95 -9.43 -11.59
N MET A 22 -28.29 -9.68 -12.85
CA MET A 22 -28.24 -8.69 -13.95
C MET A 22 -29.56 -7.89 -14.05
N SER A 23 -30.04 -7.27 -12.97
CA SER A 23 -31.31 -6.52 -13.05
C SER A 23 -31.34 -5.16 -12.36
N ASP A 24 -30.20 -4.59 -11.94
CA ASP A 24 -30.14 -3.17 -11.56
C ASP A 24 -28.69 -2.62 -11.56
N LEU A 25 -27.92 -2.83 -12.65
CA LEU A 25 -26.65 -2.11 -12.79
C LEU A 25 -26.93 -0.68 -13.29
N THR A 26 -26.72 0.30 -12.41
CA THR A 26 -26.68 1.72 -12.79
C THR A 26 -25.60 1.92 -13.85
N CYS A 27 -26.00 2.34 -15.05
CA CYS A 27 -25.07 2.66 -16.13
C CYS A 27 -24.08 3.76 -15.71
N ALA A 28 -22.87 3.70 -16.26
CA ALA A 28 -21.84 4.70 -15.97
C ALA A 28 -22.29 6.12 -16.36
N SER A 29 -21.94 7.11 -15.55
CA SER A 29 -22.11 8.51 -15.95
C SER A 29 -21.19 8.85 -17.13
N PRO A 30 -21.57 9.81 -18.00
CA PRO A 30 -20.75 10.24 -19.12
C PRO A 30 -19.36 10.73 -18.68
N GLU A 31 -19.23 11.35 -17.50
CA GLU A 31 -17.93 11.74 -16.93
C GLU A 31 -17.02 10.54 -16.64
N GLN A 32 -17.58 9.44 -16.12
CA GLN A 32 -16.81 8.22 -15.84
C GLN A 32 -16.37 7.52 -17.14
N GLN A 33 -17.20 7.62 -18.18
CA GLN A 33 -16.88 7.10 -19.50
C GLN A 33 -15.76 7.90 -20.17
N ASP A 34 -15.82 9.23 -20.12
CA ASP A 34 -14.78 10.11 -20.66
C ASP A 34 -13.45 9.95 -19.89
N PHE A 35 -13.53 9.76 -18.57
CA PHE A 35 -12.36 9.44 -17.75
C PHE A 35 -11.74 8.10 -18.16
N LEU A 36 -12.56 7.06 -18.34
CA LEU A 36 -12.07 5.75 -18.78
C LEU A 36 -11.50 5.78 -20.20
N ALA A 37 -12.09 6.56 -21.11
CA ALA A 37 -11.62 6.74 -22.49
C ALA A 37 -10.36 7.62 -22.59
N SER A 38 -9.97 8.30 -21.50
CA SER A 38 -8.81 9.20 -21.47
C SER A 38 -7.50 8.46 -21.75
N ARG A 39 -6.73 8.99 -22.71
CA ARG A 39 -5.36 8.52 -22.98
C ARG A 39 -4.43 8.72 -21.77
N ASN A 40 -4.69 9.72 -20.94
CA ASN A 40 -3.88 9.97 -19.75
C ASN A 40 -4.07 8.84 -18.73
N LEU A 41 -5.28 8.31 -18.58
CA LEU A 41 -5.56 7.16 -17.73
C LEU A 41 -4.79 5.94 -18.24
N ALA A 42 -4.90 5.63 -19.54
CA ALA A 42 -4.19 4.49 -20.14
C ALA A 42 -2.67 4.58 -19.94
N ILE A 43 -2.06 5.74 -20.20
CA ILE A 43 -0.63 5.97 -19.97
C ILE A 43 -0.27 5.76 -18.49
N SER A 44 -1.07 6.29 -17.56
CA SER A 44 -0.85 6.09 -16.12
C SER A 44 -0.86 4.60 -15.76
N GLN A 45 -1.84 3.83 -16.24
CA GLN A 45 -1.92 2.40 -15.96
C GLN A 45 -0.73 1.62 -16.54
N PHE A 46 -0.23 1.97 -17.73
CA PHE A 46 0.99 1.38 -18.28
C PHE A 46 2.22 1.67 -17.42
N VAL A 47 2.35 2.91 -16.92
CA VAL A 47 3.42 3.29 -15.99
C VAL A 47 3.34 2.45 -14.71
N ASP A 48 2.15 2.23 -14.18
CA ASP A 48 1.93 1.42 -12.97
C ASP A 48 2.33 -0.05 -13.17
N VAL A 49 2.01 -0.64 -14.32
CA VAL A 49 2.44 -2.00 -14.68
C VAL A 49 3.95 -2.10 -14.84
N ILE A 50 4.59 -1.12 -15.48
CA ILE A 50 6.06 -1.06 -15.59
C ILE A 50 6.70 -0.92 -14.20
N ALA A 51 6.14 -0.06 -13.34
CA ALA A 51 6.60 0.11 -11.96
C ALA A 51 6.48 -1.20 -11.16
N ALA A 52 5.43 -1.99 -11.40
CA ALA A 52 5.27 -3.30 -10.78
C ALA A 52 6.38 -4.28 -11.21
N LEU A 53 6.71 -4.35 -12.49
CA LEU A 53 7.81 -5.19 -13.00
C LEU A 53 9.16 -4.78 -12.40
N VAL A 54 9.44 -3.47 -12.36
CA VAL A 54 10.67 -2.93 -11.75
C VAL A 54 10.72 -3.27 -10.25
N THR A 55 9.60 -3.15 -9.54
CA THR A 55 9.51 -3.46 -8.11
C THR A 55 9.75 -4.94 -7.84
N LEU A 56 9.18 -5.84 -8.63
CA LEU A 56 9.42 -7.28 -8.49
C LEU A 56 10.89 -7.64 -8.71
N PHE A 57 11.50 -7.11 -9.77
CA PHE A 57 12.93 -7.34 -10.03
C PHE A 57 13.83 -6.76 -8.93
N SER A 58 13.53 -5.55 -8.47
CA SER A 58 14.30 -4.87 -7.41
C SER A 58 14.13 -5.58 -6.06
N THR A 59 12.95 -6.09 -5.74
CA THR A 59 12.68 -6.82 -4.50
C THR A 59 13.48 -8.11 -4.45
N TYR A 60 13.57 -8.85 -5.57
CA TYR A 60 14.42 -10.03 -5.64
C TYR A 60 15.89 -9.73 -5.29
N ARG A 61 16.44 -8.66 -5.87
CA ARG A 61 17.80 -8.19 -5.55
C ARG A 61 17.93 -7.73 -4.10
N ALA A 62 16.92 -7.03 -3.56
CA ALA A 62 16.89 -6.59 -2.18
C ALA A 62 16.89 -7.76 -1.20
N ILE A 63 16.11 -8.82 -1.46
CA ILE A 63 16.09 -10.03 -0.64
C ILE A 63 17.47 -10.69 -0.64
N GLN A 64 18.11 -10.84 -1.82
CA GLN A 64 19.47 -11.38 -1.89
C GLN A 64 20.46 -10.53 -1.07
N LEU A 65 20.38 -9.20 -1.17
CA LEU A 65 21.24 -8.30 -0.42
C LEU A 65 21.02 -8.42 1.10
N VAL A 66 19.77 -8.45 1.56
CA VAL A 66 19.41 -8.57 2.99
C VAL A 66 19.87 -9.91 3.56
N LEU A 67 19.71 -11.01 2.81
CA LEU A 67 20.11 -12.33 3.26
C LEU A 67 21.64 -12.47 3.32
N HIS A 68 22.36 -12.02 2.29
CA HIS A 68 23.81 -12.21 2.19
C HIS A 68 24.66 -11.18 2.95
N LYS A 69 24.17 -9.95 3.18
CA LYS A 69 24.92 -8.98 4.01
C LYS A 69 24.91 -9.40 5.48
N SER A 70 26.09 -9.43 6.10
CA SER A 70 26.27 -9.65 7.55
C SER A 70 25.99 -8.41 8.41
N ILE A 71 25.67 -7.28 7.77
CA ILE A 71 25.45 -5.96 8.42
C ILE A 71 24.05 -5.85 9.05
N PHE A 72 23.24 -6.90 8.99
CA PHE A 72 21.95 -6.90 9.66
C PHE A 72 21.87 -8.07 10.62
N GLN A 73 21.59 -7.77 11.89
CA GLN A 73 21.13 -8.78 12.83
C GLN A 73 19.91 -9.52 12.27
N TRP A 74 19.83 -10.82 12.54
CA TRP A 74 18.72 -11.67 12.10
C TRP A 74 17.35 -11.13 12.50
N SER A 75 17.23 -10.48 13.67
CA SER A 75 16.02 -9.81 14.13
C SER A 75 15.53 -8.73 13.16
N THR A 76 16.44 -7.90 12.65
CA THR A 76 16.10 -6.83 11.69
C THR A 76 15.84 -7.40 10.30
N LYS A 77 16.58 -8.45 9.89
CA LYS A 77 16.33 -9.12 8.61
C LYS A 77 14.88 -9.60 8.51
N LEU A 78 14.34 -10.19 9.57
CA LEU A 78 12.94 -10.64 9.59
C LEU A 78 11.94 -9.49 9.39
N LEU A 79 12.13 -8.36 10.09
CA LEU A 79 11.29 -7.17 9.95
C LEU A 79 11.38 -6.55 8.54
N LEU A 80 12.59 -6.47 7.97
CA LEU A 80 12.80 -6.00 6.61
C LEU A 80 12.13 -6.91 5.58
N LEU A 81 12.21 -8.23 5.77
CA LEU A 81 11.55 -9.20 4.89
C LEU A 81 10.03 -9.09 4.97
N GLN A 82 9.45 -8.93 6.17
CA GLN A 82 8.01 -8.70 6.33
C GLN A 82 7.57 -7.42 5.59
N ASN A 83 8.33 -6.33 5.75
CA ASN A 83 8.02 -5.06 5.08
C ASN A 83 8.11 -5.19 3.53
N LEU A 84 9.13 -5.90 3.03
CA LEU A 84 9.26 -6.20 1.59
C LEU A 84 8.09 -7.06 1.08
N MET A 85 7.64 -8.03 1.87
CA MET A 85 6.45 -8.84 1.52
C MET A 85 5.21 -7.97 1.36
N TYR A 86 4.95 -7.04 2.29
CA TYR A 86 3.82 -6.11 2.16
C TYR A 86 3.94 -5.21 0.92
N ALA A 87 5.14 -4.72 0.60
CA ALA A 87 5.37 -3.92 -0.59
C ALA A 87 5.07 -4.70 -1.89
N VAL A 88 5.48 -5.96 -1.96
CA VAL A 88 5.18 -6.83 -3.11
C VAL A 88 3.68 -7.11 -3.20
N LEU A 89 3.02 -7.44 -2.09
CA LEU A 89 1.58 -7.71 -2.08
C LEU A 89 0.77 -6.48 -2.53
N TYR A 90 1.13 -5.30 -2.04
CA TYR A 90 0.51 -4.04 -2.48
C TYR A 90 0.70 -3.84 -3.99
N GLN A 91 1.93 -3.94 -4.48
CA GLN A 91 2.24 -3.69 -5.90
C GLN A 91 1.60 -4.72 -6.83
N LEU A 92 1.55 -6.00 -6.44
CA LEU A 92 0.89 -7.05 -7.20
C LEU A 92 -0.62 -6.82 -7.26
N SER A 93 -1.24 -6.48 -6.13
CA SER A 93 -2.67 -6.17 -6.10
C SER A 93 -2.95 -5.00 -7.03
N TYR A 94 -2.29 -3.86 -6.81
CA TYR A 94 -2.52 -2.64 -7.57
C TYR A 94 -2.30 -2.83 -9.08
N SER A 95 -1.30 -3.64 -9.47
CA SER A 95 -1.05 -3.93 -10.88
C SER A 95 -2.10 -4.83 -11.53
N LEU A 96 -2.75 -5.73 -10.80
CA LEU A 96 -3.89 -6.51 -11.32
C LEU A 96 -5.06 -5.59 -11.67
N GLU A 97 -5.38 -4.60 -10.84
CA GLU A 97 -6.41 -3.60 -11.14
C GLU A 97 -6.01 -2.71 -12.32
N ALA A 98 -4.74 -2.31 -12.42
CA ALA A 98 -4.25 -1.54 -13.56
C ALA A 98 -4.42 -2.30 -14.89
N ILE A 99 -4.12 -3.61 -14.90
CA ILE A 99 -4.35 -4.48 -16.07
C ILE A 99 -5.85 -4.59 -16.38
N LEU A 100 -6.70 -4.75 -15.35
CA LEU A 100 -8.14 -4.80 -15.53
C LEU A 100 -8.69 -3.50 -16.12
N LEU A 101 -8.19 -2.34 -15.68
CA LEU A 101 -8.57 -1.04 -16.21
C LEU A 101 -8.11 -0.84 -17.66
N LEU A 102 -6.89 -1.29 -18.02
CA LEU A 102 -6.43 -1.30 -19.41
C LEU A 102 -7.31 -2.20 -20.28
N TYR A 103 -7.69 -3.37 -19.78
CA TYR A 103 -8.62 -4.25 -20.47
C TYR A 103 -9.98 -3.58 -20.70
N LYS A 104 -10.54 -2.92 -19.67
CA LYS A 104 -11.79 -2.16 -19.80
C LYS A 104 -11.67 -1.03 -20.84
N HIS A 105 -10.55 -0.29 -20.82
CA HIS A 105 -10.27 0.80 -21.76
C HIS A 105 -10.24 0.33 -23.22
N PHE A 106 -9.57 -0.78 -23.53
CA PHE A 106 -9.42 -1.24 -24.92
C PHE A 106 -10.61 -2.06 -25.44
N PHE A 107 -11.27 -2.83 -24.58
CA PHE A 107 -12.22 -3.87 -25.04
C PHE A 107 -13.67 -3.66 -24.58
N LYS A 108 -13.93 -2.88 -23.51
CA LYS A 108 -15.29 -2.68 -22.96
C LYS A 108 -15.82 -1.25 -23.05
N LEU A 109 -15.17 -0.38 -23.84
CA LEU A 109 -15.58 1.02 -23.99
C LEU A 109 -17.01 1.20 -24.57
N GLY A 110 -17.54 0.19 -25.26
CA GLY A 110 -18.88 0.18 -25.85
C GLY A 110 -20.02 -0.35 -24.96
N GLU A 111 -19.72 -0.99 -23.82
CA GLU A 111 -20.72 -1.63 -22.94
C GLU A 111 -20.95 -0.81 -21.66
N ILE A 112 -21.64 0.32 -21.78
CA ILE A 112 -21.73 1.39 -20.75
C ILE A 112 -22.30 0.92 -19.40
N CYS A 113 -23.13 -0.13 -19.40
CA CYS A 113 -23.84 -0.60 -18.22
C CYS A 113 -23.28 -1.90 -17.62
N ASP A 114 -22.21 -2.49 -18.17
CA ASP A 114 -21.72 -3.83 -17.78
C ASP A 114 -20.22 -3.85 -17.37
N TYR A 115 -19.62 -2.68 -17.14
CA TYR A 115 -18.22 -2.58 -16.69
C TYR A 115 -18.03 -2.06 -15.26
N LEU A 116 -19.08 -1.51 -14.64
CA LEU A 116 -19.05 -1.12 -13.23
C LEU A 116 -19.09 -2.36 -12.35
N GLN A 117 -18.34 -2.34 -11.25
CA GLN A 117 -18.34 -3.40 -10.24
C GLN A 117 -19.06 -2.90 -8.99
N THR A 118 -19.79 -3.78 -8.32
CA THR A 118 -20.47 -3.43 -7.06
C THR A 118 -19.44 -3.19 -5.95
N GLU A 119 -19.73 -2.25 -5.07
CA GLU A 119 -18.91 -1.95 -3.88
C GLU A 119 -18.71 -3.21 -3.02
N ALA A 120 -19.74 -4.05 -2.89
CA ALA A 120 -19.69 -5.36 -2.24
C ALA A 120 -18.58 -6.28 -2.77
N HIS A 121 -18.42 -6.35 -4.10
CA HIS A 121 -17.40 -7.19 -4.73
C HIS A 121 -15.99 -6.60 -4.59
N CYS A 122 -15.87 -5.27 -4.57
CA CYS A 122 -14.59 -4.57 -4.48
C CYS A 122 -14.06 -4.42 -3.04
N ALA A 123 -14.93 -4.41 -2.04
CA ALA A 123 -14.54 -4.21 -0.64
C ALA A 123 -13.46 -5.18 -0.12
N PRO A 124 -13.54 -6.51 -0.30
CA PRO A 124 -12.48 -7.41 0.20
C PRO A 124 -11.13 -7.15 -0.48
N TYR A 125 -11.14 -6.73 -1.74
CA TYR A 125 -9.94 -6.36 -2.47
C TYR A 125 -9.34 -5.04 -1.94
N LEU A 126 -10.17 -4.02 -1.71
CA LEU A 126 -9.76 -2.75 -1.12
C LEU A 126 -9.21 -2.94 0.30
N GLU A 127 -9.89 -3.75 1.13
CA GLU A 127 -9.44 -4.11 2.47
C GLU A 127 -8.05 -4.76 2.45
N PHE A 128 -7.80 -5.67 1.50
CA PHE A 128 -6.51 -6.30 1.32
C PHE A 128 -5.42 -5.29 0.92
N MET A 129 -5.71 -4.39 -0.01
CA MET A 129 -4.77 -3.33 -0.38
C MET A 129 -4.45 -2.42 0.80
N LEU A 130 -5.46 -2.01 1.57
CA LEU A 130 -5.28 -1.19 2.76
C LEU A 130 -4.47 -1.90 3.84
N ALA A 131 -4.70 -3.20 4.02
CA ALA A 131 -3.86 -4.02 4.88
C ALA A 131 -2.40 -4.01 4.41
N ALA A 132 -2.15 -4.15 3.10
CA ALA A 132 -0.79 -4.09 2.56
C ALA A 132 -0.14 -2.71 2.73
N THR A 133 -0.85 -1.62 2.45
CA THR A 133 -0.34 -0.25 2.63
C THR A 133 -0.03 0.05 4.09
N SER A 134 -0.95 -0.25 4.99
CA SER A 134 -0.75 -0.07 6.45
C SER A 134 0.37 -0.96 6.97
N GLY A 135 0.50 -2.19 6.44
CA GLY A 135 1.60 -3.11 6.75
C GLY A 135 2.96 -2.53 6.40
N MET A 136 3.09 -1.78 5.30
CA MET A 136 4.34 -1.08 4.98
C MET A 136 4.66 0.03 6.00
N ILE A 137 3.67 0.85 6.35
CA ILE A 137 3.85 1.99 7.27
C ILE A 137 4.14 1.49 8.70
N TYR A 138 3.37 0.52 9.18
CA TYR A 138 3.58 -0.10 10.49
C TYR A 138 4.87 -0.92 10.53
N GLY A 139 5.23 -1.61 9.44
CA GLY A 139 6.51 -2.30 9.32
C GLY A 139 7.71 -1.35 9.44
N GLN A 140 7.65 -0.19 8.80
CA GLN A 140 8.66 0.87 8.97
C GLN A 140 8.70 1.42 10.41
N THR A 141 7.54 1.63 11.02
CA THR A 141 7.43 2.06 12.42
C THR A 141 8.05 1.02 13.35
N GLY A 142 7.78 -0.27 13.11
CA GLY A 142 8.34 -1.39 13.86
C GLY A 142 9.86 -1.49 13.73
N LEU A 143 10.39 -1.28 12.52
CA LEU A 143 11.85 -1.16 12.30
C LEU A 143 12.44 0.00 13.09
N MET A 144 11.77 1.16 13.10
CA MET A 144 12.22 2.33 13.87
C MET A 144 12.24 2.03 15.38
N VAL A 145 11.16 1.43 15.92
CA VAL A 145 11.07 1.04 17.34
C VAL A 145 12.16 0.04 17.71
N GLU A 146 12.43 -0.96 16.86
CA GLU A 146 13.52 -1.92 17.08
C GLU A 146 14.88 -1.22 17.18
N ARG A 147 15.13 -0.20 16.34
CA ARG A 147 16.36 0.60 16.38
C ARG A 147 16.45 1.50 17.60
N VAL A 148 15.35 2.10 18.05
CA VAL A 148 15.31 2.85 19.32
C VAL A 148 15.71 1.93 20.47
N ILE A 149 15.08 0.76 20.57
CA ILE A 149 15.36 -0.22 21.64
C ILE A 149 16.83 -0.67 21.59
N ALA A 150 17.33 -1.04 20.41
CA ALA A 150 18.72 -1.47 20.24
C ALA A 150 19.74 -0.38 20.60
N THR A 151 19.39 0.90 20.43
CA THR A 151 20.28 2.05 20.72
C THR A 151 20.35 2.35 22.22
N PHE A 152 19.22 2.28 22.93
CA PHE A 152 19.15 2.66 24.35
C PHE A 152 19.34 1.48 25.31
N LEU A 153 19.21 0.23 24.85
CA LEU A 153 19.33 -0.95 25.70
C LEU A 153 20.74 -1.57 25.58
N PRO A 154 21.59 -1.48 26.62
CA PRO A 154 23.00 -1.90 26.53
C PRO A 154 23.21 -3.42 26.38
N ASP A 155 22.26 -4.25 26.85
CA ASP A 155 22.32 -5.72 26.78
C ASP A 155 21.36 -6.31 25.74
N TYR A 156 21.27 -5.68 24.57
CA TYR A 156 20.43 -6.13 23.46
C TYR A 156 21.11 -7.28 22.68
N THR A 157 21.11 -8.49 23.25
CA THR A 157 21.79 -9.67 22.67
C THR A 157 20.88 -10.88 22.44
N GLY A 158 21.13 -11.58 21.32
CA GLY A 158 20.62 -12.90 20.94
C GLY A 158 19.12 -13.15 21.17
N LYS A 159 18.80 -13.75 22.33
CA LYS A 159 17.42 -14.15 22.66
C LYS A 159 16.48 -12.97 22.86
N LYS A 160 16.97 -11.84 23.40
CA LYS A 160 16.15 -10.65 23.64
C LYS A 160 15.78 -9.95 22.32
N THR A 161 16.71 -9.89 21.38
CA THR A 161 16.51 -9.20 20.10
C THR A 161 15.50 -9.91 19.22
N ILE A 162 15.59 -11.24 19.15
CA ILE A 162 14.62 -12.08 18.44
C ILE A 162 13.23 -11.94 19.08
N ARG A 163 13.13 -11.97 20.41
CA ARG A 163 11.84 -11.82 21.11
C ARG A 163 11.17 -10.48 20.78
N VAL A 164 11.91 -9.38 20.90
CA VAL A 164 11.38 -8.03 20.60
C VAL A 164 10.95 -7.93 19.14
N SER A 165 11.79 -8.40 18.20
CA SER A 165 11.44 -8.41 16.78
C SER A 165 10.19 -9.25 16.49
N CYS A 166 10.09 -10.47 17.03
CA CYS A 166 8.90 -11.31 16.90
C CYS A 166 7.64 -10.63 17.44
N THR A 167 7.72 -9.96 18.59
CA THR A 167 6.58 -9.21 19.13
C THR A 167 6.16 -8.08 18.18
N ILE A 168 7.12 -7.34 17.61
CA ILE A 168 6.84 -6.28 16.63
C ILE A 168 6.22 -6.87 15.36
N LEU A 169 6.76 -7.96 14.82
CA LEU A 169 6.24 -8.63 13.60
C LEU A 169 4.76 -9.00 13.77
N VAL A 170 4.41 -9.62 14.90
CA VAL A 170 3.03 -10.04 15.21
C VAL A 170 2.14 -8.82 15.37
N LEU A 171 2.59 -7.78 16.08
CA LEU A 171 1.82 -6.55 16.25
C LEU A 171 1.55 -5.87 14.91
N VAL A 172 2.57 -5.75 14.05
CA VAL A 172 2.43 -5.20 12.69
C VAL A 172 1.42 -6.01 11.89
N PHE A 173 1.49 -7.34 11.95
CA PHE A 173 0.58 -8.22 11.22
C PHE A 173 -0.88 -8.04 11.67
N VAL A 174 -1.13 -8.00 12.98
CA VAL A 174 -2.48 -7.83 13.55
C VAL A 174 -3.03 -6.44 13.21
N CYS A 175 -2.26 -5.38 13.45
CA CYS A 175 -2.71 -4.01 13.15
C CYS A 175 -2.99 -3.81 11.66
N SER A 176 -2.12 -4.32 10.78
CA SER A 176 -2.31 -4.28 9.33
C SER A 176 -3.59 -4.99 8.90
N SER A 177 -3.84 -6.20 9.41
CA SER A 177 -5.01 -7.01 9.02
C SER A 177 -6.34 -6.39 9.45
N ILE A 178 -6.36 -5.64 10.56
CA ILE A 178 -7.58 -5.00 11.08
C ILE A 178 -7.87 -3.67 10.37
N THR A 179 -6.85 -2.98 9.87
CA THR A 179 -6.97 -1.60 9.35
C THR A 179 -7.97 -1.48 8.19
N GLY A 180 -7.95 -2.43 7.24
CA GLY A 180 -8.88 -2.43 6.11
C GLY A 180 -10.34 -2.52 6.58
N LYS A 181 -10.65 -3.53 7.39
CA LYS A 181 -11.99 -3.76 7.95
C LYS A 181 -12.48 -2.63 8.85
N LEU A 182 -11.59 -2.01 9.60
CA LEU A 182 -11.94 -0.89 10.46
C LEU A 182 -12.40 0.32 9.64
N LEU A 183 -11.83 0.51 8.44
CA LEU A 183 -12.21 1.60 7.56
C LEU A 183 -13.61 1.38 6.96
N THR A 184 -13.90 0.14 6.55
CA THR A 184 -15.16 -0.27 5.89
C THR A 184 -16.28 -0.70 6.85
N TRP A 185 -16.06 -0.63 8.17
CA TRP A 185 -16.86 -1.30 9.20
C TRP A 185 -18.37 -0.98 9.23
N ASP A 186 -18.82 0.15 8.67
CA ASP A 186 -20.25 0.54 8.66
C ASP A 186 -20.71 1.05 7.28
N ASP A 187 -20.01 0.69 6.20
CA ASP A 187 -20.37 1.20 4.89
C ASP A 187 -21.57 0.40 4.32
N PRO A 188 -22.66 1.04 3.87
CA PRO A 188 -23.65 0.39 3.02
C PRO A 188 -23.03 0.25 1.63
N LEU A 189 -22.52 -0.94 1.31
CA LEU A 189 -21.80 -1.27 0.06
C LEU A 189 -22.75 -1.38 -1.16
N ASP A 190 -23.69 -0.44 -1.28
CA ASP A 190 -24.78 -0.45 -2.25
C ASP A 190 -24.43 0.31 -3.54
N GLY A 191 -23.24 0.91 -3.62
CA GLY A 191 -22.78 1.68 -4.78
C GLY A 191 -22.12 0.83 -5.88
N ALA A 192 -21.85 1.49 -7.00
CA ALA A 192 -21.13 0.94 -8.13
C ALA A 192 -19.84 1.75 -8.40
N LEU A 193 -18.70 1.06 -8.49
CA LEU A 193 -17.37 1.62 -8.66
C LEU A 193 -16.77 1.26 -10.01
N LEU A 194 -15.97 2.18 -10.56
CA LEU A 194 -15.23 1.95 -11.81
C LEU A 194 -14.03 1.01 -11.59
N ALA A 195 -13.36 1.16 -10.44
CA ALA A 195 -12.16 0.44 -10.05
C ALA A 195 -12.22 0.08 -8.56
N CYS A 196 -11.77 -1.11 -8.19
CA CYS A 196 -11.81 -1.57 -6.80
C CYS A 196 -10.74 -0.89 -5.90
N VAL A 197 -9.93 -0.01 -6.47
CA VAL A 197 -8.98 0.85 -5.75
C VAL A 197 -9.61 2.13 -5.19
N MET A 198 -10.84 2.44 -5.59
CA MET A 198 -11.55 3.64 -5.15
C MET A 198 -12.30 3.40 -3.84
N PHE A 199 -12.25 4.36 -2.93
CA PHE A 199 -12.98 4.28 -1.67
C PHE A 199 -14.49 4.46 -1.89
N PRO A 200 -15.33 3.70 -1.17
CA PRO A 200 -16.78 3.95 -1.13
C PRO A 200 -17.06 5.38 -0.66
N ARG A 201 -18.14 5.99 -1.17
CA ARG A 201 -18.48 7.38 -0.85
C ARG A 201 -18.73 7.59 0.65
N ALA A 202 -19.38 6.62 1.30
CA ALA A 202 -19.64 6.64 2.74
C ALA A 202 -18.34 6.68 3.57
N SER A 203 -17.27 6.02 3.08
CA SER A 203 -15.97 5.94 3.74
C SER A 203 -15.02 7.10 3.43
N ALA A 204 -15.38 8.02 2.53
CA ALA A 204 -14.46 9.05 2.04
C ALA A 204 -13.90 9.95 3.16
N ALA A 205 -14.72 10.30 4.15
CA ALA A 205 -14.28 11.09 5.31
C ALA A 205 -13.29 10.30 6.18
N ARG A 206 -13.57 9.02 6.44
CA ARG A 206 -12.71 8.11 7.22
C ARG A 206 -11.38 7.89 6.50
N ALA A 207 -11.41 7.70 5.17
CA ALA A 207 -10.22 7.56 4.35
C ALA A 207 -9.32 8.80 4.42
N ASN A 208 -9.89 10.02 4.37
CA ASN A 208 -9.09 11.25 4.53
C ASN A 208 -8.39 11.32 5.90
N ILE A 209 -9.10 10.95 6.98
CA ILE A 209 -8.51 10.88 8.33
C ILE A 209 -7.37 9.84 8.35
N TYR A 210 -7.60 8.66 7.79
CA TYR A 210 -6.58 7.61 7.68
C TYR A 210 -5.32 8.10 6.95
N PHE A 211 -5.47 8.78 5.81
CA PHE A 211 -4.32 9.34 5.08
C PHE A 211 -3.59 10.40 5.92
N CYS A 212 -4.32 11.26 6.64
CA CYS A 212 -3.72 12.26 7.52
C CYS A 212 -2.89 11.61 8.64
N VAL A 213 -3.44 10.58 9.30
CA VAL A 213 -2.74 9.80 10.32
C VAL A 213 -1.51 9.12 9.73
N CYS A 214 -1.62 8.52 8.54
CA CYS A 214 -0.49 7.91 7.85
C CYS A 214 0.65 8.91 7.60
N VAL A 215 0.32 10.12 7.10
CA VAL A 215 1.30 11.19 6.89
C VAL A 215 1.98 11.57 8.20
N PHE A 216 1.22 11.73 9.28
CA PHE A 216 1.77 12.05 10.60
C PHE A 216 2.71 10.96 11.12
N VAL A 217 2.32 9.69 11.02
CA VAL A 217 3.15 8.54 11.43
C VAL A 217 4.45 8.48 10.62
N VAL A 218 4.38 8.69 9.31
CA VAL A 218 5.56 8.69 8.44
C VAL A 218 6.50 9.86 8.77
N LEU A 219 5.95 11.04 9.04
CA LEU A 219 6.74 12.21 9.46
C LEU A 219 7.39 11.99 10.83
N PHE A 220 6.67 11.39 11.77
CA PHE A 220 7.22 11.01 13.07
C PHE A 220 8.36 10.00 12.92
N ASN A 221 8.17 8.94 12.12
CA ASN A 221 9.22 7.96 11.82
C ASN A 221 10.45 8.60 11.20
N PHE A 222 10.27 9.56 10.29
CA PHE A 222 11.36 10.29 9.68
C PHE A 222 12.13 11.14 10.70
N ALA A 223 11.42 11.90 11.53
CA ALA A 223 12.02 12.74 12.57
C ALA A 223 12.85 11.91 13.57
N VAL A 224 12.29 10.81 14.08
CA VAL A 224 13.00 9.94 15.02
C VAL A 224 14.20 9.25 14.34
N SER A 225 14.06 8.83 13.08
CA SER A 225 15.18 8.25 12.33
C SER A 225 16.33 9.23 12.13
N LEU A 226 16.04 10.51 11.89
CA LEU A 226 17.05 11.57 11.84
C LEU A 226 17.71 11.78 13.21
N SER A 227 16.93 11.87 14.28
CA SER A 227 17.44 12.02 15.64
C SER A 227 18.34 10.85 16.05
N LEU A 228 17.93 9.61 15.76
CA LEU A 228 18.73 8.42 16.01
C LEU A 228 20.01 8.41 15.20
N ARG A 229 19.96 8.78 13.91
CA ARG A 229 21.14 8.87 13.07
C ARG A 229 22.13 9.88 13.64
N TRP A 230 21.65 11.08 13.99
CA TRP A 230 22.47 12.13 14.58
C TRP A 230 23.12 11.67 15.90
N TYR A 231 22.33 11.05 16.78
CA TYR A 231 22.82 10.51 18.05
C TYR A 231 23.87 9.41 17.86
N ASN A 232 23.63 8.46 16.96
CA ASN A 232 24.54 7.35 16.68
C ASN A 232 25.85 7.83 16.07
N THR A 233 25.79 8.79 15.13
CA THR A 233 26.99 9.44 14.56
C THR A 233 27.78 10.17 15.64
N ARG A 234 27.13 10.93 16.53
CA ARG A 234 27.79 11.64 17.63
C ARG A 234 28.52 10.68 18.58
N THR A 235 27.91 9.54 18.86
CA THR A 235 28.46 8.52 19.77
C THR A 235 29.59 7.69 19.15
N GLU A 236 29.62 7.53 17.82
CA GLU A 236 30.75 6.90 17.13
C GLU A 236 32.06 7.68 17.38
N TYR A 237 32.00 9.02 17.30
CA TYR A 237 33.16 9.88 17.52
C TYR A 237 33.78 9.70 18.92
N SER A 238 32.98 9.37 19.95
CA SER A 238 33.48 9.19 21.32
C SER A 238 34.04 7.79 21.60
N THR A 239 33.70 6.77 20.79
CA THR A 239 34.09 5.36 21.04
C THR A 239 35.10 4.81 20.02
N ARG A 240 36.02 5.65 19.56
CA ARG A 240 36.97 5.37 18.46
C ARG A 240 37.93 4.18 18.71
N PHE A 241 38.23 3.85 19.96
CA PHE A 241 39.33 2.94 20.32
C PHE A 241 38.93 1.47 20.59
N LYS A 242 37.65 1.12 20.63
CA LYS A 242 37.18 -0.28 20.85
C LYS A 242 36.62 -0.90 19.56
N LEU A 243 37.36 -1.83 18.94
CA LEU A 243 37.01 -2.44 17.64
C LEU A 243 35.65 -3.15 17.61
N ASN A 244 35.35 -4.03 18.57
CA ASN A 244 34.09 -4.79 18.58
C ASN A 244 32.87 -3.89 18.82
N ALA A 245 32.99 -2.93 19.74
CA ALA A 245 31.95 -1.92 19.98
C ALA A 245 31.72 -1.03 18.75
N ARG A 246 32.76 -0.75 17.96
CA ARG A 246 32.65 0.01 16.71
C ARG A 246 31.91 -0.75 15.63
N PHE A 247 32.14 -2.07 15.47
CA PHE A 247 31.41 -2.87 14.48
C PHE A 247 29.90 -2.87 14.76
N GLN A 248 29.48 -3.12 16.00
CA GLN A 248 28.06 -3.08 16.38
C GLN A 248 27.44 -1.69 16.20
N LYS A 249 28.16 -0.62 16.53
CA LYS A 249 27.67 0.74 16.30
C LYS A 249 27.59 1.12 14.82
N ARG A 250 28.53 0.65 14.01
CA ARG A 250 28.51 0.87 12.55
C ARG A 250 27.36 0.13 11.88
N GLU A 251 27.05 -1.07 12.37
CA GLU A 251 25.86 -1.85 11.98
C GLU A 251 24.56 -1.07 12.26
N ALA A 252 24.45 -0.52 13.47
CA ALA A 252 23.30 0.31 13.86
C ALA A 252 23.19 1.59 13.02
N ILE A 253 24.30 2.26 12.71
CA ILE A 253 24.34 3.47 11.86
C ILE A 253 23.94 3.15 10.42
N GLU A 254 24.50 2.12 9.81
CA GLU A 254 24.20 1.75 8.41
C GLU A 254 22.73 1.35 8.28
N SER A 255 22.21 0.55 9.21
CA SER A 255 20.79 0.19 9.18
C SER A 255 19.85 1.35 9.47
N THR A 256 20.16 2.22 10.42
CA THR A 256 19.35 3.42 10.70
C THR A 256 19.37 4.35 9.49
N GLY A 257 20.49 4.44 8.77
CA GLY A 257 20.61 5.16 7.51
C GLY A 257 19.67 4.61 6.43
N THR A 258 19.60 3.29 6.27
CA THR A 258 18.66 2.65 5.33
C THR A 258 17.20 2.90 5.72
N ILE A 259 16.85 2.76 7.00
CA ILE A 259 15.48 3.03 7.48
C ILE A 259 15.11 4.51 7.30
N CYS A 260 16.05 5.42 7.57
CA CYS A 260 15.88 6.85 7.34
C CYS A 260 15.65 7.17 5.86
N PHE A 261 16.40 6.55 4.95
CA PHE A 261 16.22 6.71 3.52
C PHE A 261 14.86 6.18 3.05
N LEU A 262 14.45 5.02 3.57
CA LEU A 262 13.15 4.40 3.27
C LEU A 262 12.00 5.28 3.77
N SER A 263 12.09 5.80 4.99
CA SER A 263 11.09 6.70 5.58
C SER A 263 11.01 8.04 4.83
N LEU A 264 12.15 8.58 4.39
CA LEU A 264 12.19 9.79 3.56
C LEU A 264 11.53 9.57 2.20
N SER A 265 11.83 8.44 1.56
CA SER A 265 11.24 8.09 0.26
C SER A 265 9.72 7.98 0.38
N LEU A 266 9.22 7.27 1.39
CA LEU A 266 7.79 7.09 1.61
C LEU A 266 7.10 8.42 1.98
N PHE A 267 7.76 9.29 2.74
CA PHE A 267 7.27 10.64 3.01
C PHE A 267 7.11 11.47 1.73
N ILE A 268 8.13 11.48 0.85
CA ILE A 268 8.08 12.22 -0.41
C ILE A 268 6.94 11.70 -1.30
N PHE A 269 6.79 10.38 -1.45
CA PHE A 269 5.71 9.82 -2.26
C PHE A 269 4.32 10.11 -1.67
N MET A 270 4.14 10.02 -0.36
CA MET A 270 2.86 10.35 0.29
C MET A 270 2.52 11.84 0.19
N LEU A 271 3.53 12.72 0.25
CA LEU A 271 3.36 14.15 -0.01
C LEU A 271 2.94 14.41 -1.45
N ILE A 272 3.62 13.81 -2.44
CA ILE A 272 3.26 13.95 -3.85
C ILE A 272 1.82 13.47 -4.08
N TYR A 273 1.44 12.32 -3.50
CA TYR A 273 0.09 11.79 -3.58
C TYR A 273 -0.96 12.75 -2.98
N SER A 274 -0.70 13.26 -1.76
CA SER A 274 -1.61 14.17 -1.07
C SER A 274 -1.75 15.50 -1.81
N LEU A 275 -0.64 16.10 -2.26
CA LEU A 275 -0.65 17.32 -3.06
C LEU A 275 -1.33 17.09 -4.41
N GLY A 276 -1.09 15.95 -5.05
CA GLY A 276 -1.73 15.57 -6.31
C GLY A 276 -3.25 15.53 -6.19
N ILE A 277 -3.77 14.85 -5.15
CA ILE A 277 -5.21 14.79 -4.89
C ILE A 277 -5.79 16.17 -4.55
N CYS A 278 -5.10 16.97 -3.74
CA CYS A 278 -5.56 18.33 -3.42
C CYS A 278 -5.67 19.21 -4.68
N ASN A 279 -4.68 19.15 -5.58
CA ASN A 279 -4.74 19.89 -6.84
C ASN A 279 -5.90 19.43 -7.72
N ILE A 280 -6.12 18.11 -7.85
CA ILE A 280 -7.24 17.57 -8.63
C ILE A 280 -8.59 18.02 -8.06
N LYS A 281 -8.74 17.98 -6.73
CA LYS A 281 -9.97 18.43 -6.06
C LYS A 281 -10.22 19.93 -6.29
N ASN A 282 -9.19 20.76 -6.15
CA ASN A 282 -9.31 22.21 -6.36
C ASN A 282 -9.67 22.57 -7.81
N VAL A 283 -9.08 21.88 -8.79
CA VAL A 283 -9.41 22.06 -10.21
C VAL A 283 -10.85 21.63 -10.49
N LYS A 284 -11.29 20.49 -9.95
CA LYS A 284 -12.68 20.01 -10.12
C LYS A 284 -13.68 21.00 -9.51
N GLN A 285 -13.39 21.49 -8.31
CA GLN A 285 -14.26 22.46 -7.63
C GLN A 285 -14.34 23.79 -8.39
N THR A 286 -13.22 24.27 -8.94
CA THR A 286 -13.21 25.49 -9.77
C THR A 286 -14.06 25.31 -11.03
N GLN A 287 -14.04 24.12 -11.63
CA GLN A 287 -14.83 23.82 -12.81
C GLN A 287 -16.34 23.70 -12.51
N ASP A 288 -16.70 23.10 -11.38
CA ASP A 288 -18.08 23.03 -10.90
C ASP A 288 -18.64 24.43 -10.60
N ASP A 289 -17.84 25.30 -9.97
CA ASP A 289 -18.20 26.70 -9.69
C ASP A 289 -18.46 27.50 -10.99
N HIS A 290 -17.65 27.28 -12.03
CA HIS A 290 -17.85 27.91 -13.34
C HIS A 290 -19.12 27.42 -14.05
N ILE A 291 -19.46 26.13 -13.94
CA ILE A 291 -20.69 25.57 -14.51
C ILE A 291 -21.92 26.11 -13.78
N GLN A 292 -21.85 26.22 -12.45
CA GLN A 292 -22.92 26.79 -11.63
C GLN A 292 -23.14 28.27 -11.98
N GLN A 293 -22.06 29.05 -12.12
CA GLN A 293 -22.13 30.46 -12.52
C GLN A 293 -22.72 30.65 -13.93
N MET A 294 -22.43 29.76 -14.87
CA MET A 294 -23.06 29.78 -16.20
C MET A 294 -24.54 29.38 -16.15
N ARG A 295 -24.94 28.45 -15.28
CA ARG A 295 -26.36 28.09 -15.11
C ARG A 295 -27.16 29.26 -14.52
N ASP A 296 -26.60 29.96 -13.54
CA ASP A 296 -27.24 31.10 -12.88
C ASP A 296 -27.32 32.36 -13.77
N MET A 297 -26.55 32.43 -14.86
CA MET A 297 -26.65 33.51 -15.86
C MET A 297 -27.71 33.26 -16.94
N TRP A 298 -28.14 32.01 -17.11
CA TRP A 298 -29.04 31.60 -18.20
C TRP A 298 -30.40 31.06 -17.72
N GLY A 299 -30.64 31.01 -16.41
CA GLY A 299 -31.94 30.76 -15.77
C GLY A 299 -32.51 32.03 -15.15
#